data_AF-A0A4R4BU37-F1
#
_entry.id   AF-A0A4R4BU37-F1
#
_cell.length_a   1.000
_cell.length_b   1.000
_cell.length_c   1.000
_cell.angle_alpha   90.00
_cell.angle_beta   90.00
_cell.angle_gamma   90.00
#
_symmetry.space_group_name_H-M   'P 1'
#
loop_
_entity.id
_entity.type
_entity.pdbx_description
1 polymer ?
#
loop_
_entity_poly.entity_id
_entity_poly.type
_entity_poly.pdbx_seq_one_letter_code
_entity_poly.pdbx_strand_id
1 'polypeptide(L)'
;MNHPQTFLDYGKLRELSLVEPPSEAELERILQKGRALLGLSAKEASSLAAVQDPVQEAKIFQVAGEVKEAIYGKRVVLFAPLYTGNYCVNNCVYCGFRRDNKSLPRVVLSQEEIARQTQILLSQGHKRLLLICGESPRQSLSYTLQAIETCYAQRYRLPADGNRSEPARVRRINVELAPLDVEGFRALKKAQIGTYVCFQETYDPELYERAHPSGPKADYRYRLYVMDRAMEGGCDDIGLGALFGLGDWRYELVALIEHARHLEKTFGWGPHTVSVPRIEHAPGAPWAEVVPHPVSDEDFKKIVAILRIALPYVGIILSTRERAELRRELLAYGVSQISAGSRTDPGGYEETPQRKSAAGTHGAAGAQFALGDTRTLEEVISDLIDDGYVPSFCTGCYRRGRTGADFMDLAKPGLIREFCLPNGLVSFAEYLYDYASFHTREKGLALIEEMQGEATPQGQQYLRDALSKTAAGVRDLYL
;
A
#
# COMPACT_ATOMS: atom_id res chain seq x y z
N MET A 1 -7.07 -28.75 -16.56
CA MET A 1 -8.20 -29.19 -15.71
C MET A 1 -9.36 -28.22 -15.92
N ASN A 2 -10.61 -28.68 -15.97
CA ASN A 2 -11.79 -27.79 -16.09
C ASN A 2 -11.99 -27.05 -14.76
N HIS A 3 -11.37 -25.89 -14.58
CA HIS A 3 -11.69 -25.02 -13.48
C HIS A 3 -13.14 -24.52 -13.67
N PRO A 4 -14.00 -24.58 -12.63
CA PRO A 4 -15.35 -24.04 -12.72
C PRO A 4 -15.29 -22.55 -13.06
N GLN A 5 -16.26 -22.08 -13.85
CA GLN A 5 -16.29 -20.72 -14.40
C GLN A 5 -16.09 -19.65 -13.29
N THR A 6 -15.21 -18.69 -13.54
CA THR A 6 -15.01 -17.48 -12.70
C THR A 6 -15.15 -16.23 -13.58
N PHE A 7 -14.98 -15.03 -13.01
CA PHE A 7 -14.92 -13.81 -13.80
C PHE A 7 -13.63 -13.69 -14.64
N LEU A 8 -12.61 -14.50 -14.34
CA LEU A 8 -11.36 -14.57 -15.10
C LEU A 8 -11.44 -15.66 -16.17
N ASP A 9 -11.07 -15.29 -17.39
CA ASP A 9 -10.79 -16.24 -18.47
C ASP A 9 -9.29 -16.59 -18.45
N TYR A 10 -8.94 -17.68 -17.77
CA TYR A 10 -7.53 -18.10 -17.63
C TYR A 10 -6.86 -18.40 -18.97
N GLY A 11 -7.60 -18.91 -19.95
CA GLY A 11 -7.08 -19.14 -21.30
C GLY A 11 -6.71 -17.81 -21.95
N LYS A 12 -7.61 -16.83 -21.84
CA LYS A 12 -7.35 -15.49 -22.36
C LYS A 12 -6.18 -14.79 -21.66
N LEU A 13 -6.06 -14.94 -20.34
CA LEU A 13 -4.93 -14.36 -19.59
C LEU A 13 -3.60 -14.97 -20.03
N ARG A 14 -3.54 -16.30 -20.28
CA ARG A 14 -2.35 -16.98 -20.82
C ARG A 14 -1.99 -16.50 -22.23
N GLU A 15 -2.99 -16.30 -23.09
CA GLU A 15 -2.75 -15.69 -24.41
C GLU A 15 -2.21 -14.26 -24.28
N LEU A 16 -2.78 -13.47 -23.37
CA LEU A 16 -2.37 -12.09 -23.17
C LEU A 16 -0.94 -12.01 -22.64
N SER A 17 -0.50 -12.88 -21.73
CA SER A 17 0.88 -12.87 -21.21
C SER A 17 1.95 -13.17 -22.26
N LEU A 18 1.56 -13.69 -23.43
CA LEU A 18 2.46 -14.11 -24.51
C LEU A 18 2.33 -13.24 -25.77
N VAL A 19 1.72 -12.06 -25.68
CA VAL A 19 1.59 -11.16 -26.84
C VAL A 19 2.92 -10.58 -27.28
N GLU A 20 3.03 -10.32 -28.57
CA GLU A 20 4.13 -9.57 -29.16
C GLU A 20 4.03 -8.07 -28.83
N PRO A 21 5.17 -7.34 -28.83
CA PRO A 21 5.16 -5.89 -28.64
C PRO A 21 4.31 -5.17 -29.71
N PRO A 22 3.69 -4.04 -29.36
CA PRO A 22 2.89 -3.25 -30.29
C PRO A 22 3.77 -2.64 -31.39
N SER A 23 3.15 -2.33 -32.53
CA SER A 23 3.77 -1.40 -33.49
C SER A 23 3.92 -0.01 -32.88
N GLU A 24 4.80 0.83 -33.42
CA GLU A 24 5.00 2.19 -32.91
C GLU A 24 3.70 3.02 -32.90
N ALA A 25 2.87 2.88 -33.94
CA ALA A 25 1.57 3.55 -34.02
C ALA A 25 0.59 3.07 -32.94
N GLU A 26 0.59 1.77 -32.65
CA GLU A 26 -0.27 1.21 -31.59
C GLU A 26 0.22 1.59 -30.19
N LEU A 27 1.55 1.59 -29.98
CA LEU A 27 2.15 2.09 -28.75
C LEU A 27 1.72 3.52 -28.46
N GLU A 28 1.87 4.43 -29.45
CA GLU A 28 1.50 5.83 -29.27
C GLU A 28 0.00 5.98 -28.99
N ARG A 29 -0.86 5.21 -29.68
CA ARG A 29 -2.30 5.20 -29.41
C ARG A 29 -2.63 4.80 -27.97
N ILE A 30 -1.99 3.75 -27.45
CA ILE A 30 -2.17 3.27 -26.08
C ILE A 30 -1.70 4.33 -25.08
N LEU A 31 -0.52 4.89 -25.30
CA LEU A 31 0.06 5.93 -24.44
C LEU A 31 -0.82 7.19 -24.41
N GLN A 32 -1.41 7.58 -25.54
CA GLN A 32 -2.28 8.74 -25.60
C GLN A 32 -3.62 8.56 -24.90
N LYS A 33 -4.15 7.33 -24.90
CA LYS A 33 -5.27 6.96 -24.02
C LYS A 33 -4.88 7.07 -22.54
N GLY A 34 -3.65 6.67 -22.21
CA GLY A 34 -3.06 6.84 -20.88
C GLY A 34 -3.02 8.30 -20.43
N ARG A 35 -2.49 9.20 -21.27
CA ARG A 35 -2.46 10.65 -21.01
C ARG A 35 -3.84 11.27 -20.84
N ALA A 36 -4.85 10.72 -21.51
CA ALA A 36 -6.25 11.11 -21.34
C ALA A 36 -6.90 10.56 -20.06
N LEU A 37 -6.16 9.81 -19.22
CA LEU A 37 -6.61 9.25 -17.94
C LEU A 37 -7.78 8.26 -18.07
N LEU A 38 -7.93 7.63 -19.23
CA LEU A 38 -9.05 6.72 -19.53
C LEU A 38 -8.82 5.27 -19.07
N GLY A 39 -7.68 4.99 -18.44
CA GLY A 39 -7.25 3.64 -18.10
C GLY A 39 -6.95 2.79 -19.34
N LEU A 40 -6.50 1.55 -19.12
CA LEU A 40 -6.18 0.59 -20.19
C LEU A 40 -7.00 -0.68 -20.04
N SER A 41 -7.28 -1.33 -21.17
CA SER A 41 -7.74 -2.73 -21.16
C SER A 41 -6.59 -3.68 -20.84
N ALA A 42 -6.88 -4.92 -20.42
CA ALA A 42 -5.84 -5.93 -20.19
C ALA A 42 -5.02 -6.21 -21.46
N LYS A 43 -5.64 -6.15 -22.65
CA LYS A 43 -4.92 -6.30 -23.93
C LYS A 43 -3.89 -5.18 -24.14
N GLU A 44 -4.30 -3.93 -23.96
CA GLU A 44 -3.42 -2.77 -24.12
C GLU A 44 -2.29 -2.78 -23.09
N ALA A 45 -2.60 -3.11 -21.82
CA ALA A 45 -1.59 -3.28 -20.78
C ALA A 45 -0.60 -4.40 -21.10
N SER A 46 -1.08 -5.51 -21.68
CA SER A 46 -0.21 -6.61 -22.09
C SER A 46 0.71 -6.24 -23.24
N SER A 47 0.22 -5.49 -24.23
CA SER A 47 1.06 -4.93 -25.29
C SER A 47 2.20 -4.09 -24.71
N LEU A 48 1.93 -3.21 -23.73
CA LEU A 48 2.99 -2.44 -23.06
C LEU A 48 3.98 -3.34 -22.31
N ALA A 49 3.50 -4.42 -21.67
CA ALA A 49 4.33 -5.37 -20.95
C ALA A 49 5.28 -6.17 -21.87
N ALA A 50 4.92 -6.32 -23.14
CA ALA A 50 5.70 -7.03 -24.16
C ALA A 50 6.80 -6.16 -24.81
N VAL A 51 6.76 -4.84 -24.65
CA VAL A 51 7.81 -3.93 -25.15
C VAL A 51 9.17 -4.31 -24.55
N GLN A 52 10.24 -4.33 -25.35
CA GLN A 52 11.62 -4.57 -24.89
C GLN A 52 12.59 -3.50 -25.42
N ASP A 53 12.15 -2.64 -26.34
CA ASP A 53 12.97 -1.56 -26.88
C ASP A 53 13.14 -0.45 -25.82
N PRO A 54 14.38 -0.08 -25.43
CA PRO A 54 14.60 0.89 -24.35
C PRO A 54 14.02 2.27 -24.63
N VAL A 55 13.94 2.69 -25.90
CA VAL A 55 13.36 3.99 -26.27
C VAL A 55 11.85 3.98 -26.07
N GLN A 56 11.18 2.89 -26.45
CA GLN A 56 9.76 2.68 -26.20
C GLN A 56 9.45 2.52 -24.71
N GLU A 57 10.29 1.81 -23.95
CA GLU A 57 10.14 1.70 -22.48
C GLU A 57 10.24 3.06 -21.80
N ALA A 58 11.19 3.91 -22.22
CA ALA A 58 11.30 5.27 -21.72
C ALA A 58 10.02 6.09 -21.96
N LYS A 59 9.36 5.91 -23.12
CA LYS A 59 8.04 6.54 -23.38
C LYS A 59 6.96 6.04 -22.41
N ILE A 60 6.94 4.75 -22.08
CA ILE A 60 6.00 4.18 -21.08
C ILE A 60 6.25 4.81 -19.71
N PHE A 61 7.50 4.88 -19.26
CA PHE A 61 7.86 5.49 -17.97
C PHE A 61 7.50 6.97 -17.89
N GLN A 62 7.75 7.72 -18.97
CA GLN A 62 7.38 9.13 -19.07
C GLN A 62 5.87 9.31 -18.89
N VAL A 63 5.05 8.56 -19.64
CA VAL A 63 3.58 8.65 -19.57
C VAL A 63 3.07 8.24 -18.20
N ALA A 64 3.65 7.21 -17.58
CA ALA A 64 3.25 6.82 -16.23
C ALA A 64 3.52 7.93 -15.21
N GLY A 65 4.65 8.65 -15.34
CA GLY A 65 4.96 9.84 -14.54
C GLY A 65 3.98 10.99 -14.77
N GLU A 66 3.63 11.27 -16.03
CA GLU A 66 2.62 12.29 -16.39
C GLU A 66 1.24 11.95 -15.76
N VAL A 67 0.81 10.69 -15.86
CA VAL A 67 -0.44 10.21 -15.25
C VAL A 67 -0.39 10.33 -13.72
N LYS A 68 0.74 9.96 -13.10
CA LYS A 68 0.92 10.12 -11.65
C LYS A 68 0.83 11.59 -11.24
N GLU A 69 1.51 12.49 -11.95
CA GLU A 69 1.52 13.91 -11.64
C GLU A 69 0.12 14.52 -11.80
N ALA A 70 -0.63 14.13 -12.82
CA ALA A 70 -1.99 14.61 -13.06
C ALA A 70 -2.95 14.28 -11.90
N ILE A 71 -2.87 13.07 -11.33
CA ILE A 71 -3.80 12.60 -10.29
C ILE A 71 -3.28 12.81 -8.85
N TYR A 72 -2.03 12.45 -8.61
CA TYR A 72 -1.42 12.45 -7.27
C TYR A 72 -0.49 13.62 -7.04
N GLY A 73 0.02 14.23 -8.11
CA GLY A 73 1.08 15.24 -8.06
C GLY A 73 2.34 14.70 -7.37
N LYS A 74 3.03 15.61 -6.68
CA LYS A 74 4.18 15.32 -5.80
C LYS A 74 3.83 14.66 -4.47
N ARG A 75 2.57 14.39 -4.18
CA ARG A 75 2.17 13.82 -2.88
C ARG A 75 2.55 12.33 -2.77
N VAL A 76 3.11 11.95 -1.62
CA VAL A 76 3.40 10.56 -1.25
C VAL A 76 2.82 10.27 0.13
N VAL A 77 1.86 9.35 0.21
CA VAL A 77 1.20 9.02 1.49
C VAL A 77 2.06 8.02 2.29
N LEU A 78 2.28 8.30 3.56
CA LEU A 78 3.09 7.46 4.46
C LEU A 78 2.22 6.68 5.45
N PHE A 79 2.58 5.42 5.69
CA PHE A 79 1.97 4.56 6.70
C PHE A 79 2.99 3.60 7.32
N ALA A 80 2.60 2.86 8.36
CA ALA A 80 3.40 1.79 8.93
C ALA A 80 2.57 0.51 9.13
N PRO A 81 3.12 -0.67 8.83
CA PRO A 81 2.50 -1.93 9.19
C PRO A 81 2.66 -2.23 10.68
N LEU A 82 1.60 -2.67 11.35
CA LEU A 82 1.65 -3.18 12.72
C LEU A 82 1.29 -4.66 12.71
N TYR A 83 2.30 -5.51 12.87
CA TYR A 83 2.12 -6.94 12.98
C TYR A 83 1.60 -7.28 14.37
N THR A 84 0.35 -7.76 14.47
CA THR A 84 -0.27 -8.10 15.76
C THR A 84 -0.10 -9.57 16.13
N GLY A 85 0.34 -10.42 15.20
CA GLY A 85 0.69 -11.81 15.47
C GLY A 85 1.14 -12.59 14.24
N ASN A 86 1.95 -13.63 14.46
CA ASN A 86 2.55 -14.44 13.39
C ASN A 86 2.17 -15.94 13.45
N TYR A 87 1.20 -16.32 14.28
CA TYR A 87 0.60 -17.65 14.21
C TYR A 87 -0.19 -17.78 12.90
N CYS A 88 0.02 -18.88 12.17
CA CYS A 88 -0.67 -19.15 10.93
C CYS A 88 -0.94 -20.65 10.79
N VAL A 89 -2.16 -21.02 10.39
CA VAL A 89 -2.55 -22.41 10.13
C VAL A 89 -2.19 -22.86 8.71
N ASN A 90 -1.98 -21.91 7.80
CA ASN A 90 -1.61 -22.17 6.41
C ASN A 90 -0.14 -22.51 6.25
N ASN A 91 0.18 -23.12 5.11
CA ASN A 91 1.55 -23.53 4.80
C ASN A 91 2.09 -22.93 3.50
N CYS A 92 1.84 -21.64 3.26
CA CYS A 92 2.29 -20.95 2.04
C CYS A 92 3.81 -21.08 1.88
N VAL A 93 4.26 -21.67 0.78
CA VAL A 93 5.67 -22.06 0.58
C VAL A 93 6.65 -20.89 0.43
N TYR A 94 6.13 -19.68 0.26
CA TYR A 94 6.87 -18.43 0.11
C TYR A 94 6.85 -17.53 1.36
N CYS A 95 6.16 -17.94 2.44
CA CYS A 95 5.94 -17.09 3.60
C CYS A 95 6.68 -17.58 4.84
N GLY A 96 7.47 -16.72 5.48
CA GLY A 96 8.16 -17.05 6.73
C GLY A 96 7.21 -17.47 7.85
N PHE A 97 5.96 -17.01 7.86
CA PHE A 97 4.96 -17.36 8.89
C PHE A 97 4.28 -18.72 8.66
N ARG A 98 4.59 -19.46 7.59
CA ARG A 98 3.99 -20.77 7.33
C ARG A 98 4.08 -21.70 8.53
N ARG A 99 3.05 -22.52 8.77
CA ARG A 99 2.94 -23.39 9.96
C ARG A 99 4.13 -24.32 10.17
N ASP A 100 4.78 -24.75 9.09
CA ASP A 100 5.89 -25.70 9.16
C ASP A 100 7.26 -25.04 9.39
N ASN A 101 7.34 -23.70 9.38
CA ASN A 101 8.51 -23.02 9.89
C ASN A 101 8.55 -23.14 11.42
N LYS A 102 9.26 -24.17 11.90
CA LYS A 102 9.39 -24.48 13.34
C LYS A 102 10.47 -23.66 14.03
N SER A 103 11.38 -23.04 13.28
CA SER A 103 12.38 -22.11 13.80
C SER A 103 11.80 -20.73 14.11
N LEU A 104 10.62 -20.38 13.61
CA LEU A 104 9.98 -19.09 13.86
C LEU A 104 9.36 -19.05 15.29
N PRO A 105 9.78 -18.12 16.16
CA PRO A 105 9.11 -17.88 17.43
C PRO A 105 7.68 -17.37 17.21
N ARG A 106 6.70 -18.03 17.81
CA ARG A 106 5.29 -17.73 17.58
C ARG A 106 4.76 -16.74 18.62
N VAL A 107 4.27 -15.59 18.14
CA VAL A 107 3.83 -14.45 18.95
C VAL A 107 2.43 -14.03 18.52
N VAL A 108 1.58 -13.75 19.51
CA VAL A 108 0.35 -12.94 19.36
C VAL A 108 0.45 -11.87 20.43
N LEU A 109 0.33 -10.62 20.04
CA LEU A 109 0.44 -9.51 20.98
C LEU A 109 -0.78 -9.44 21.89
N SER A 110 -0.58 -9.06 23.15
CA SER A 110 -1.67 -8.65 24.03
C SER A 110 -2.21 -7.27 23.61
N GLN A 111 -3.37 -6.87 24.14
CA GLN A 111 -3.90 -5.51 23.90
C GLN A 111 -2.98 -4.44 24.49
N GLU A 112 -2.34 -4.70 25.62
CA GLU A 112 -1.34 -3.81 26.21
C GLU A 112 -0.09 -3.69 25.32
N GLU A 113 0.35 -4.78 24.71
CA GLU A 113 1.45 -4.77 23.73
C GLU A 113 1.08 -3.98 22.48
N ILE A 114 -0.12 -4.20 21.92
CA ILE A 114 -0.63 -3.42 20.79
C ILE A 114 -0.70 -1.93 21.12
N ALA A 115 -1.18 -1.58 22.33
CA ALA A 115 -1.18 -0.21 22.82
C ALA A 115 0.23 0.38 22.86
N ARG A 116 1.22 -0.32 23.42
CA ARG A 116 2.63 0.13 23.45
C ARG A 116 3.21 0.34 22.05
N GLN A 117 3.03 -0.63 21.15
CA GLN A 117 3.50 -0.52 19.76
C GLN A 117 2.87 0.68 19.04
N THR A 118 1.57 0.90 19.26
CA THR A 118 0.86 2.06 18.70
C THR A 118 1.39 3.38 19.25
N GLN A 119 1.70 3.44 20.55
CA GLN A 119 2.28 4.64 21.17
C GLN A 119 3.66 4.97 20.58
N ILE A 120 4.50 3.96 20.31
CA ILE A 120 5.80 4.14 19.64
C ILE A 120 5.62 4.67 18.21
N LEU A 121 4.68 4.10 17.45
CA LEU A 121 4.38 4.58 16.09
C LEU A 121 3.88 6.02 16.10
N LEU A 122 3.04 6.39 17.08
CA LEU A 122 2.58 7.76 17.26
C LEU A 122 3.71 8.72 17.66
N SER A 123 4.67 8.25 18.48
CA SER A 123 5.84 9.04 18.86
C SER A 123 6.80 9.28 17.71
N GLN A 124 6.83 8.39 16.71
CA GLN A 124 7.60 8.56 15.49
C GLN A 124 6.94 9.52 14.51
N GLY A 125 5.63 9.77 14.62
CA GLY A 125 4.90 10.67 13.75
C GLY A 125 3.87 10.01 12.85
N HIS A 126 3.75 8.68 12.86
CA HIS A 126 2.72 7.99 12.10
C HIS A 126 1.31 8.40 12.52
N LYS A 127 0.40 8.37 11.55
CA LYS A 127 -1.05 8.60 11.72
C LYS A 127 -1.90 7.55 11.01
N ARG A 128 -1.29 6.75 10.14
CA ARG A 128 -1.92 5.73 9.30
C ARG A 128 -1.23 4.41 9.58
N LEU A 129 -2.01 3.41 9.99
CA LEU A 129 -1.52 2.07 10.29
C LEU A 129 -2.11 1.04 9.33
N LEU A 130 -1.37 -0.03 9.09
CA LEU A 130 -1.85 -1.25 8.47
C LEU A 130 -1.74 -2.39 9.48
N LEU A 131 -2.85 -2.81 10.09
CA LEU A 131 -2.86 -3.96 10.99
C LEU A 131 -2.79 -5.25 10.18
N ILE A 132 -1.84 -6.12 10.53
CA ILE A 132 -1.58 -7.37 9.80
C ILE A 132 -1.30 -8.52 10.77
N CYS A 133 -1.81 -9.71 10.46
CA CYS A 133 -1.49 -10.91 11.21
C CYS A 133 -1.60 -12.19 10.35
N GLY A 134 -1.01 -13.29 10.83
CA GLY A 134 -1.26 -14.61 10.25
C GLY A 134 -2.71 -15.08 10.45
N GLU A 135 -3.12 -16.10 9.70
CA GLU A 135 -4.46 -16.69 9.80
C GLU A 135 -4.49 -17.78 10.86
N SER A 136 -5.14 -17.53 12.00
CA SER A 136 -5.21 -18.50 13.10
C SER A 136 -6.36 -18.18 14.05
N PRO A 137 -6.97 -19.18 14.71
CA PRO A 137 -7.99 -18.96 15.74
C PRO A 137 -7.52 -18.05 16.89
N ARG A 138 -6.20 -17.94 17.12
CA ARG A 138 -5.62 -17.04 18.13
C ARG A 138 -5.67 -15.57 17.72
N GLN A 139 -5.74 -15.28 16.43
CA GLN A 139 -5.97 -13.93 15.88
C GLN A 139 -7.34 -13.87 15.22
N SER A 140 -8.37 -14.28 15.97
CA SER A 140 -9.75 -14.28 15.50
C SER A 140 -10.24 -12.88 15.11
N LEU A 141 -11.38 -12.80 14.42
CA LEU A 141 -12.01 -11.52 14.13
C LEU A 141 -12.25 -10.69 15.41
N SER A 142 -12.68 -11.32 16.50
CA SER A 142 -12.87 -10.62 17.79
C SER A 142 -11.58 -10.00 18.32
N TYR A 143 -10.46 -10.73 18.25
CA TYR A 143 -9.15 -10.20 18.61
C TYR A 143 -8.76 -9.00 17.73
N THR A 144 -8.97 -9.11 16.42
CA THR A 144 -8.65 -8.03 15.48
C THR A 144 -9.51 -6.79 15.69
N LEU A 145 -10.80 -6.94 15.98
CA LEU A 145 -11.69 -5.82 16.31
C LEU A 145 -11.23 -5.10 17.59
N GLN A 146 -10.83 -5.85 18.62
CA GLN A 146 -10.23 -5.28 19.83
C GLN A 146 -8.91 -4.58 19.54
N ALA A 147 -8.06 -5.13 18.67
CA ALA A 147 -6.80 -4.50 18.27
C ALA A 147 -7.04 -3.15 17.57
N ILE A 148 -8.02 -3.08 16.67
CA ILE A 148 -8.44 -1.84 16.00
C ILE A 148 -8.92 -0.80 17.02
N GLU A 149 -9.78 -1.21 17.95
CA GLU A 149 -10.28 -0.35 19.03
C GLU A 149 -9.13 0.17 19.91
N THR A 150 -8.23 -0.71 20.34
CA THR A 150 -7.04 -0.38 21.11
C THR A 150 -6.18 0.66 20.40
N CYS A 151 -5.90 0.48 19.10
CA CYS A 151 -5.12 1.42 18.32
C CYS A 151 -5.81 2.80 18.21
N TYR A 152 -7.12 2.84 17.95
CA TYR A 152 -7.87 4.09 17.87
C TYR A 152 -8.04 4.79 19.23
N ALA A 153 -8.01 4.05 20.35
CA ALA A 153 -8.06 4.59 21.69
C ALA A 153 -6.76 5.30 22.10
N GLN A 154 -5.62 4.98 21.47
CA GLN A 154 -4.33 5.54 21.86
C GLN A 154 -4.26 7.06 21.64
N ARG A 155 -3.71 7.73 22.66
CA ARG A 155 -3.42 9.15 22.69
C ARG A 155 -1.99 9.33 23.16
N TYR A 156 -1.11 9.87 22.32
CA TYR A 156 0.29 10.11 22.65
C TYR A 156 0.53 11.62 22.84
N ARG A 157 1.06 12.02 24.00
CA ARG A 157 1.49 13.42 24.22
C ARG A 157 2.97 13.53 23.89
N LEU A 158 3.29 14.44 22.99
CA LEU A 158 4.68 14.79 22.69
C LEU A 158 5.34 15.41 23.94
N PRO A 159 6.66 15.28 24.10
CA PRO A 159 7.42 16.02 25.11
C PRO A 159 7.20 17.55 25.02
N ALA A 160 7.54 18.26 26.11
CA ALA A 160 7.03 19.59 26.46
C ALA A 160 7.39 20.77 25.53
N ASP A 161 8.17 20.54 24.47
CA ASP A 161 8.55 21.54 23.46
C ASP A 161 7.53 21.67 22.30
N GLY A 162 6.54 20.76 22.24
CA GLY A 162 5.45 20.84 21.27
C GLY A 162 4.36 21.83 21.67
N ASN A 163 4.09 22.84 20.84
CA ASN A 163 3.01 23.81 21.05
C ASN A 163 1.60 23.23 20.79
N ARG A 164 1.43 21.91 20.91
CA ARG A 164 0.28 21.17 20.35
C ARG A 164 -0.93 21.19 21.28
N SER A 165 -2.09 21.53 20.74
CA SER A 165 -3.34 21.62 21.53
C SER A 165 -3.94 20.27 21.92
N GLU A 166 -3.67 19.20 21.17
CA GLU A 166 -4.27 17.87 21.38
C GLU A 166 -3.24 16.73 21.36
N PRO A 167 -3.51 15.56 21.97
CA PRO A 167 -2.67 14.36 21.82
C PRO A 167 -2.70 13.72 20.42
N ALA A 168 -1.65 13.00 20.06
CA ALA A 168 -1.48 12.38 18.75
C ALA A 168 -2.28 11.10 18.76
N ARG A 169 -2.92 10.80 17.64
CA ARG A 169 -3.81 9.65 17.53
C ARG A 169 -3.72 9.04 16.15
N VAL A 170 -4.05 7.75 16.08
CA VAL A 170 -4.23 7.05 14.81
C VAL A 170 -5.47 7.62 14.14
N ARG A 171 -5.36 7.91 12.84
CA ARG A 171 -6.38 8.60 12.04
C ARG A 171 -7.03 7.69 11.01
N ARG A 172 -6.34 6.62 10.60
CA ARG A 172 -6.85 5.59 9.69
C ARG A 172 -6.13 4.28 9.95
N ILE A 173 -6.90 3.20 10.05
CA ILE A 173 -6.39 1.84 10.16
C ILE A 173 -6.86 1.06 8.94
N ASN A 174 -5.92 0.67 8.09
CA ASN A 174 -6.16 -0.38 7.10
C ASN A 174 -5.92 -1.74 7.76
N VAL A 175 -6.50 -2.80 7.21
CA VAL A 175 -6.29 -4.17 7.70
C VAL A 175 -5.89 -5.08 6.56
N GLU A 176 -4.86 -5.90 6.76
CA GLU A 176 -4.46 -6.98 5.86
C GLU A 176 -4.70 -8.32 6.56
N LEU A 177 -5.80 -8.97 6.18
CA LEU A 177 -6.29 -10.17 6.86
C LEU A 177 -6.60 -11.28 5.85
N ALA A 178 -6.67 -12.51 6.35
CA ALA A 178 -7.22 -13.62 5.58
C ALA A 178 -8.71 -13.39 5.26
N PRO A 179 -9.24 -14.06 4.21
CA PRO A 179 -10.65 -13.93 3.82
C PRO A 179 -11.65 -14.16 4.95
N LEU A 180 -12.66 -13.30 5.00
CA LEU A 180 -13.82 -13.43 5.88
C LEU A 180 -15.09 -13.71 5.06
N ASP A 181 -16.17 -14.03 5.77
CA ASP A 181 -17.53 -13.98 5.24
C ASP A 181 -18.09 -12.54 5.31
N VAL A 182 -19.27 -12.36 4.72
CA VAL A 182 -19.92 -11.05 4.61
C VAL A 182 -20.22 -10.45 5.99
N GLU A 183 -20.65 -11.26 6.96
CA GLU A 183 -20.89 -10.77 8.33
C GLU A 183 -19.60 -10.31 9.03
N GLY A 184 -18.49 -11.03 8.81
CA GLY A 184 -17.18 -10.62 9.27
C GLY A 184 -16.76 -9.26 8.71
N PHE A 185 -17.04 -9.02 7.42
CA PHE A 185 -16.80 -7.73 6.78
C PHE A 185 -17.73 -6.62 7.30
N ARG A 186 -19.00 -6.92 7.59
CA ARG A 186 -19.90 -5.95 8.27
C ARG A 186 -19.37 -5.56 9.64
N ALA A 187 -18.81 -6.51 10.39
CA ALA A 187 -18.17 -6.21 11.67
C ALA A 187 -16.93 -5.32 11.51
N LEU A 188 -16.08 -5.58 10.51
CA LEU A 188 -14.93 -4.72 10.19
C LEU A 188 -15.36 -3.31 9.78
N LYS A 189 -16.40 -3.18 8.95
CA LYS A 189 -16.97 -1.88 8.58
C LYS A 189 -17.45 -1.11 9.80
N LYS A 190 -18.15 -1.78 10.73
CA LYS A 190 -18.58 -1.18 12.01
C LYS A 190 -17.40 -0.74 12.87
N ALA A 191 -16.27 -1.44 12.81
CA ALA A 191 -15.02 -1.04 13.47
C ALA A 191 -14.25 0.07 12.75
N GLN A 192 -14.84 0.69 11.72
CA GLN A 192 -14.28 1.91 11.10
C GLN A 192 -12.87 1.67 10.52
N ILE A 193 -12.68 0.55 9.82
CA ILE A 193 -11.48 0.35 9.01
C ILE A 193 -11.45 1.35 7.84
N GLY A 194 -10.24 1.70 7.41
CA GLY A 194 -9.98 2.43 6.18
C GLY A 194 -10.13 1.49 4.98
N THR A 195 -9.07 0.74 4.67
CA THR A 195 -9.05 -0.21 3.55
C THR A 195 -8.90 -1.65 4.04
N TYR A 196 -9.72 -2.56 3.51
CA TYR A 196 -9.47 -4.00 3.61
C TYR A 196 -8.52 -4.44 2.49
N VAL A 197 -7.40 -5.06 2.85
CA VAL A 197 -6.35 -5.49 1.94
C VAL A 197 -6.24 -7.00 1.97
N CYS A 198 -6.21 -7.63 0.79
CA CYS A 198 -5.97 -9.06 0.67
C CYS A 198 -5.36 -9.33 -0.70
N PHE A 199 -4.13 -9.83 -0.74
CA PHE A 199 -3.48 -10.12 -2.01
C PHE A 199 -4.07 -11.40 -2.60
N GLN A 200 -4.30 -11.45 -3.90
CA GLN A 200 -4.58 -12.73 -4.56
C GLN A 200 -3.34 -13.63 -4.53
N GLU A 201 -2.15 -13.07 -4.34
CA GLU A 201 -0.84 -13.74 -4.35
C GLU A 201 -0.45 -14.16 -5.76
N THR A 202 -1.21 -15.07 -6.36
CA THR A 202 -1.11 -15.47 -7.77
C THR A 202 -2.50 -15.76 -8.31
N TYR A 203 -2.78 -15.28 -9.52
CA TYR A 203 -4.02 -15.49 -10.24
C TYR A 203 -4.01 -16.78 -11.07
N ASP A 204 -2.87 -17.45 -11.22
CA ASP A 204 -2.83 -18.76 -11.88
C ASP A 204 -3.31 -19.83 -10.87
N PRO A 205 -4.43 -20.53 -11.13
CA PRO A 205 -5.00 -21.48 -10.17
C PRO A 205 -4.09 -22.71 -9.91
N GLU A 206 -3.33 -23.17 -10.91
CA GLU A 206 -2.42 -24.30 -10.76
C GLU A 206 -1.20 -23.91 -9.92
N LEU A 207 -0.68 -22.69 -10.15
CA LEU A 207 0.38 -22.13 -9.32
C LEU A 207 -0.10 -21.83 -7.89
N TYR A 208 -1.33 -21.33 -7.75
CA TYR A 208 -1.92 -21.06 -6.44
C TYR A 208 -2.03 -22.32 -5.58
N GLU A 209 -2.50 -23.42 -6.16
CA GLU A 209 -2.61 -24.71 -5.47
C GLU A 209 -1.24 -25.18 -4.95
N ARG A 210 -0.19 -25.08 -5.78
CA ARG A 210 1.18 -25.40 -5.38
C ARG A 210 1.73 -24.46 -4.32
N ALA A 211 1.42 -23.17 -4.43
CA ALA A 211 1.89 -22.15 -3.49
C ALA A 211 1.21 -22.24 -2.12
N HIS A 212 -0.01 -22.80 -2.07
CA HIS A 212 -0.87 -22.88 -0.89
C HIS A 212 -1.31 -24.33 -0.59
N PRO A 213 -0.38 -25.24 -0.26
CA PRO A 213 -0.66 -26.67 -0.22
C PRO A 213 -1.60 -27.13 0.92
N SER A 214 -1.85 -26.28 1.92
CA SER A 214 -2.76 -26.63 3.03
C SER A 214 -3.23 -25.41 3.82
N GLY A 215 -4.33 -25.62 4.57
CA GLY A 215 -5.03 -24.60 5.35
C GLY A 215 -6.18 -23.96 4.55
N PRO A 216 -6.98 -23.08 5.18
CA PRO A 216 -8.12 -22.44 4.50
C PRO A 216 -7.71 -21.62 3.27
N LYS A 217 -6.49 -21.07 3.25
CA LYS A 217 -5.95 -20.34 2.09
C LYS A 217 -5.74 -21.22 0.86
N ALA A 218 -5.80 -22.55 0.95
CA ALA A 218 -5.74 -23.41 -0.23
C ALA A 218 -6.97 -23.26 -1.16
N ASP A 219 -8.10 -22.74 -0.65
CA ASP A 219 -9.28 -22.47 -1.46
C ASP A 219 -9.09 -21.21 -2.33
N TYR A 220 -8.63 -21.45 -3.55
CA TYR A 220 -8.40 -20.41 -4.55
C TYR A 220 -9.64 -19.56 -4.83
N ARG A 221 -10.84 -20.17 -4.94
CA ARG A 221 -12.06 -19.43 -5.30
C ARG A 221 -12.53 -18.58 -4.12
N TYR A 222 -12.46 -19.13 -2.91
CA TYR A 222 -12.78 -18.37 -1.71
C TYR A 222 -11.85 -17.15 -1.59
N ARG A 223 -10.57 -17.28 -1.92
CA ARG A 223 -9.63 -16.15 -2.02
C ARG A 223 -10.00 -15.17 -3.13
N LEU A 224 -10.25 -15.66 -4.35
CA LEU A 224 -10.50 -14.82 -5.53
C LEU A 224 -11.70 -13.87 -5.34
N TYR A 225 -12.78 -14.38 -4.75
CA TYR A 225 -14.02 -13.62 -4.51
C TYR A 225 -14.05 -12.90 -3.14
N VAL A 226 -12.91 -12.76 -2.46
CA VAL A 226 -12.89 -12.12 -1.14
C VAL A 226 -13.28 -10.64 -1.20
N MET A 227 -12.92 -9.96 -2.28
CA MET A 227 -13.22 -8.54 -2.45
C MET A 227 -14.71 -8.31 -2.71
N ASP A 228 -15.36 -9.18 -3.47
CA ASP A 228 -16.82 -9.17 -3.64
C ASP A 228 -17.53 -9.26 -2.28
N ARG A 229 -17.12 -10.20 -1.43
CA ARG A 229 -17.68 -10.35 -0.08
C ARG A 229 -17.39 -9.15 0.81
N ALA A 230 -16.21 -8.54 0.70
CA ALA A 230 -15.86 -7.33 1.44
C ALA A 230 -16.76 -6.15 1.05
N MET A 231 -16.97 -5.95 -0.26
CA MET A 231 -17.84 -4.89 -0.77
C MET A 231 -19.31 -5.16 -0.43
N GLU A 232 -19.80 -6.41 -0.53
CA GLU A 232 -21.13 -6.80 -0.04
C GLU A 232 -21.31 -6.57 1.47
N GLY A 233 -20.23 -6.73 2.24
CA GLY A 233 -20.16 -6.43 3.68
C GLY A 233 -20.08 -4.93 4.00
N GLY A 234 -20.06 -4.05 2.99
CA GLY A 234 -20.02 -2.60 3.14
C GLY A 234 -18.60 -2.01 3.29
N CYS A 235 -17.54 -2.76 2.98
CA CYS A 235 -16.20 -2.21 2.88
C CYS A 235 -16.04 -1.44 1.56
N ASP A 236 -16.18 -0.12 1.61
CA ASP A 236 -16.12 0.75 0.42
C ASP A 236 -14.72 0.82 -0.22
N ASP A 237 -13.67 0.81 0.61
CA ASP A 237 -12.28 0.83 0.16
C ASP A 237 -11.67 -0.57 0.31
N ILE A 238 -11.30 -1.18 -0.82
CA ILE A 238 -10.56 -2.45 -0.87
C ILE A 238 -9.20 -2.30 -1.54
N GLY A 239 -8.26 -3.19 -1.20
CA GLY A 239 -6.89 -3.17 -1.70
C GLY A 239 -6.49 -4.52 -2.31
N LEU A 240 -6.27 -4.54 -3.63
CA LEU A 240 -5.78 -5.72 -4.34
C LEU A 240 -4.25 -5.86 -4.19
N GLY A 241 -3.74 -7.03 -4.58
CA GLY A 241 -2.30 -7.21 -4.81
C GLY A 241 -1.97 -8.59 -5.37
N ALA A 242 -0.81 -8.68 -6.01
CA ALA A 242 -0.20 -9.93 -6.47
C ALA A 242 1.24 -9.99 -5.97
N LEU A 243 1.71 -11.18 -5.61
CA LEU A 243 3.07 -11.40 -5.11
C LEU A 243 3.98 -11.74 -6.29
N PHE A 244 4.60 -10.71 -6.85
CA PHE A 244 5.49 -10.83 -7.99
C PHE A 244 6.74 -11.65 -7.62
N GLY A 245 7.06 -12.67 -8.40
CA GLY A 245 8.06 -13.67 -8.04
C GLY A 245 7.52 -15.11 -8.01
N LEU A 246 6.20 -15.27 -7.80
CA LEU A 246 5.57 -16.60 -7.75
C LEU A 246 5.42 -17.23 -9.14
N GLY A 247 5.08 -16.43 -10.13
CA GLY A 247 4.76 -16.82 -11.50
C GLY A 247 5.16 -15.75 -12.50
N ASP A 248 4.72 -15.90 -13.76
CA ASP A 248 4.96 -14.90 -14.81
C ASP A 248 4.28 -13.56 -14.45
N TRP A 249 5.09 -12.52 -14.28
CA TRP A 249 4.62 -11.20 -13.91
C TRP A 249 3.66 -10.59 -14.94
N ARG A 250 3.77 -10.95 -16.22
CA ARG A 250 2.85 -10.46 -17.26
C ARG A 250 1.45 -10.99 -17.04
N TYR A 251 1.34 -12.29 -16.73
CA TYR A 251 0.08 -12.94 -16.39
C TYR A 251 -0.56 -12.31 -15.15
N GLU A 252 0.23 -12.14 -14.08
CA GLU A 252 -0.27 -11.56 -12.82
C GLU A 252 -0.73 -10.11 -13.00
N LEU A 253 -0.01 -9.33 -13.80
CA LEU A 253 -0.33 -7.94 -14.12
C LEU A 253 -1.69 -7.84 -14.83
N VAL A 254 -1.92 -8.61 -15.90
CA VAL A 254 -3.18 -8.54 -16.65
C VAL A 254 -4.36 -9.09 -15.84
N ALA A 255 -4.14 -10.13 -15.04
CA ALA A 255 -5.17 -10.68 -14.17
C ALA A 255 -5.57 -9.71 -13.05
N LEU A 256 -4.60 -8.99 -12.48
CA LEU A 256 -4.86 -7.93 -11.49
C LEU A 256 -5.69 -6.79 -12.08
N ILE A 257 -5.43 -6.39 -13.32
CA ILE A 257 -6.22 -5.37 -14.05
C ILE A 257 -7.64 -5.87 -14.31
N GLU A 258 -7.82 -7.12 -14.76
CA GLU A 258 -9.17 -7.70 -14.94
C GLU A 258 -9.94 -7.84 -13.62
N HIS A 259 -9.27 -8.13 -12.50
CA HIS A 259 -9.90 -8.14 -11.19
C HIS A 259 -10.38 -6.74 -10.78
N ALA A 260 -9.57 -5.69 -11.00
CA ALA A 260 -10.01 -4.32 -10.75
C ALA A 260 -11.25 -3.95 -11.59
N ARG A 261 -11.28 -4.37 -12.87
CA ARG A 261 -12.41 -4.14 -13.80
C ARG A 261 -13.66 -4.93 -13.39
N HIS A 262 -13.50 -6.16 -12.90
CA HIS A 262 -14.60 -6.96 -12.37
C HIS A 262 -15.31 -6.23 -11.22
N LEU A 263 -14.55 -5.72 -10.26
CA LEU A 263 -15.11 -5.00 -9.12
C LEU A 263 -15.81 -3.71 -9.54
N GLU A 264 -15.18 -2.94 -10.44
CA GLU A 264 -15.81 -1.72 -10.98
C GLU A 264 -17.12 -2.02 -11.73
N LYS A 265 -17.15 -3.06 -12.56
CA LYS A 265 -18.35 -3.46 -13.29
C LYS A 265 -19.45 -3.98 -12.36
N THR A 266 -19.09 -4.67 -11.29
CA THR A 266 -20.03 -5.34 -10.39
C THR A 266 -20.64 -4.38 -9.37
N PHE A 267 -19.83 -3.47 -8.81
CA PHE A 267 -20.22 -2.61 -7.70
C PHE A 267 -20.33 -1.12 -8.08
N GLY A 268 -19.84 -0.72 -9.26
CA GLY A 268 -19.85 0.67 -9.73
C GLY A 268 -18.56 1.45 -9.45
N TRP A 269 -17.67 0.92 -8.61
CA TRP A 269 -16.32 1.45 -8.39
C TRP A 269 -15.31 0.31 -8.15
N GLY A 270 -14.05 0.57 -8.51
CA GLY A 270 -12.96 -0.39 -8.39
C GLY A 270 -12.20 -0.32 -7.06
N PRO A 271 -11.03 -0.97 -6.96
CA PRO A 271 -10.19 -0.92 -5.77
C PRO A 271 -9.71 0.49 -5.43
N HIS A 272 -9.52 0.77 -4.14
CA HIS A 272 -8.86 1.99 -3.68
C HIS A 272 -7.34 1.93 -3.88
N THR A 273 -6.75 0.74 -3.69
CA THR A 273 -5.31 0.53 -3.89
C THR A 273 -5.01 -0.80 -4.57
N VAL A 274 -3.85 -0.86 -5.24
CA VAL A 274 -3.15 -2.09 -5.58
C VAL A 274 -1.79 -2.10 -4.88
N SER A 275 -1.39 -3.24 -4.35
CA SER A 275 -0.06 -3.47 -3.78
C SER A 275 0.76 -4.34 -4.71
N VAL A 276 2.04 -4.03 -4.84
CA VAL A 276 2.95 -4.70 -5.78
C VAL A 276 4.16 -5.35 -5.07
N PRO A 277 3.96 -6.21 -4.04
CA PRO A 277 5.09 -6.83 -3.36
C PRO A 277 5.86 -7.78 -4.28
N ARG A 278 7.20 -7.71 -4.29
CA ARG A 278 8.07 -8.80 -4.77
C ARG A 278 8.30 -9.84 -3.67
N ILE A 279 8.54 -11.09 -4.04
CA ILE A 279 9.01 -12.10 -3.10
C ILE A 279 10.37 -11.65 -2.57
N GLU A 280 10.45 -11.55 -1.25
CA GLU A 280 11.69 -11.27 -0.54
C GLU A 280 12.09 -12.49 0.28
N HIS A 281 13.39 -12.60 0.54
CA HIS A 281 13.93 -13.70 1.32
C HIS A 281 13.22 -13.84 2.67
N ALA A 282 12.79 -15.06 2.98
CA ALA A 282 12.14 -15.39 4.25
C ALA A 282 12.66 -16.76 4.74
N PRO A 283 13.40 -16.81 5.86
CA PRO A 283 13.94 -18.06 6.39
C PRO A 283 12.85 -19.10 6.66
N GLY A 284 13.06 -20.34 6.22
CA GLY A 284 12.12 -21.45 6.42
C GLY A 284 10.98 -21.51 5.42
N ALA A 285 11.01 -20.66 4.39
CA ALA A 285 10.05 -20.64 3.28
C ALA A 285 10.75 -21.00 1.95
N PRO A 286 10.56 -22.24 1.43
CA PRO A 286 11.31 -22.75 0.30
C PRO A 286 11.33 -21.85 -0.95
N TRP A 287 10.20 -21.21 -1.29
CA TRP A 287 10.10 -20.36 -2.48
C TRP A 287 10.52 -18.91 -2.23
N ALA A 288 10.85 -18.56 -0.99
CA ALA A 288 11.50 -17.28 -0.67
C ALA A 288 13.01 -17.43 -0.50
N GLU A 289 13.49 -18.63 -0.17
CA GLU A 289 14.93 -18.97 -0.20
C GLU A 289 15.45 -19.07 -1.63
N VAL A 290 14.62 -19.59 -2.55
CA VAL A 290 14.88 -19.57 -4.00
C VAL A 290 13.62 -19.13 -4.72
N VAL A 291 13.61 -17.88 -5.20
CA VAL A 291 12.46 -17.29 -5.88
C VAL A 291 12.19 -18.01 -7.20
N PRO A 292 10.98 -18.56 -7.43
CA PRO A 292 10.68 -19.34 -8.64
C PRO A 292 10.76 -18.55 -9.95
N HIS A 293 10.21 -17.33 -9.96
CA HIS A 293 10.12 -16.47 -11.14
C HIS A 293 10.57 -15.04 -10.79
N PRO A 294 11.86 -14.82 -10.49
CA PRO A 294 12.35 -13.52 -10.03
C PRO A 294 12.03 -12.42 -11.04
N VAL A 295 11.55 -11.29 -10.53
CA VAL A 295 11.22 -10.11 -11.35
C VAL A 295 12.38 -9.12 -11.25
N SER A 296 13.01 -8.81 -12.39
CA SER A 296 14.09 -7.84 -12.49
C SER A 296 13.66 -6.44 -12.05
N ASP A 297 14.61 -5.56 -11.73
CA ASP A 297 14.28 -4.17 -11.40
C ASP A 297 13.65 -3.45 -12.61
N GLU A 298 14.09 -3.77 -13.83
CA GLU A 298 13.56 -3.24 -15.09
C GLU A 298 12.10 -3.67 -15.32
N ASP A 299 11.80 -4.97 -15.19
CA ASP A 299 10.43 -5.47 -15.31
C ASP A 299 9.53 -4.92 -14.19
N PHE A 300 10.07 -4.75 -12.97
CA PHE A 300 9.31 -4.21 -11.86
C PHE A 300 8.95 -2.73 -12.05
N LYS A 301 9.86 -1.93 -12.61
CA LYS A 301 9.55 -0.55 -13.05
C LYS A 301 8.41 -0.54 -14.06
N LYS A 302 8.40 -1.48 -15.02
CA LYS A 302 7.33 -1.62 -16.01
C LYS A 302 6.00 -2.01 -15.40
N ILE A 303 5.98 -2.95 -14.46
CA ILE A 303 4.75 -3.33 -13.73
C ILE A 303 4.12 -2.10 -13.08
N VAL A 304 4.91 -1.31 -12.34
CA VAL A 304 4.42 -0.10 -11.67
C VAL A 304 3.93 0.94 -12.68
N ALA A 305 4.69 1.18 -13.74
CA ALA A 305 4.34 2.15 -14.78
C ALA A 305 3.04 1.76 -15.50
N ILE A 306 2.92 0.51 -15.91
CA ILE A 306 1.73 0.00 -16.62
C ILE A 306 0.51 0.04 -15.69
N LEU A 307 0.64 -0.35 -14.42
CA LEU A 307 -0.46 -0.23 -13.46
C LEU A 307 -0.92 1.21 -13.27
N ARG A 308 0.01 2.18 -13.21
CA ARG A 308 -0.34 3.60 -13.10
C ARG A 308 -1.12 4.08 -14.32
N ILE A 309 -0.72 3.69 -15.53
CA ILE A 309 -1.43 4.07 -16.76
C ILE A 309 -2.78 3.35 -16.86
N ALA A 310 -2.82 2.06 -16.52
CA ALA A 310 -4.01 1.22 -16.65
C ALA A 310 -5.10 1.58 -15.62
N LEU A 311 -4.69 1.95 -14.40
CA LEU A 311 -5.55 2.22 -13.26
C LEU A 311 -5.21 3.61 -12.65
N PRO A 312 -5.45 4.71 -13.39
CA PRO A 312 -4.95 6.04 -13.04
C PRO A 312 -5.42 6.54 -11.67
N TYR A 313 -6.64 6.20 -11.26
CA TYR A 313 -7.24 6.65 -10.00
C TYR A 313 -6.98 5.71 -8.82
N VAL A 314 -6.36 4.54 -9.06
CA VAL A 314 -6.07 3.55 -8.02
C VAL A 314 -4.69 3.82 -7.42
N GLY A 315 -4.62 3.88 -6.09
CA GLY A 315 -3.36 4.09 -5.40
C GLY A 315 -2.42 2.90 -5.55
N ILE A 316 -1.13 3.14 -5.71
CA ILE A 316 -0.13 2.05 -5.77
C ILE A 316 0.68 2.08 -4.48
N ILE A 317 0.66 0.96 -3.74
CA ILE A 317 1.36 0.78 -2.48
C ILE A 317 2.70 0.08 -2.72
N LEU A 318 3.78 0.71 -2.25
CA LEU A 318 5.12 0.13 -2.23
C LEU A 318 5.60 -0.04 -0.78
N SER A 319 6.01 -1.27 -0.42
CA SER A 319 6.49 -1.58 0.93
C SER A 319 8.01 -1.45 1.03
N THR A 320 8.54 -1.56 2.25
CA THR A 320 9.97 -1.63 2.59
C THR A 320 10.64 -2.97 2.18
N ARG A 321 10.00 -3.76 1.32
CA ARG A 321 10.64 -4.87 0.60
C ARG A 321 11.75 -4.36 -0.30
N GLU A 322 11.49 -3.24 -0.96
CA GLU A 322 12.40 -2.66 -1.93
C GLU A 322 13.47 -1.79 -1.30
N ARG A 323 14.66 -1.78 -1.92
CA ARG A 323 15.79 -0.91 -1.56
C ARG A 323 15.51 0.57 -1.84
N ALA A 324 16.14 1.44 -1.06
CA ALA A 324 15.90 2.88 -1.08
C ALA A 324 15.99 3.51 -2.48
N GLU A 325 16.98 3.11 -3.29
CA GLU A 325 17.19 3.72 -4.61
C GLU A 325 16.10 3.32 -5.60
N LEU A 326 15.71 2.04 -5.61
CA LEU A 326 14.62 1.59 -6.47
C LEU A 326 13.29 2.21 -6.05
N ARG A 327 13.05 2.35 -4.74
CA ARG A 327 11.87 3.06 -4.23
C ARG A 327 11.79 4.49 -4.76
N ARG A 328 12.91 5.22 -4.79
CA ARG A 328 12.99 6.58 -5.37
C ARG A 328 12.57 6.58 -6.84
N GLU A 329 13.08 5.65 -7.64
CA GLU A 329 12.70 5.54 -9.05
C GLU A 329 11.20 5.24 -9.24
N LEU A 330 10.64 4.31 -8.46
CA LEU A 330 9.25 3.88 -8.58
C LEU A 330 8.24 4.97 -8.16
N LEU A 331 8.65 5.93 -7.33
CA LEU A 331 7.85 7.13 -7.04
C LEU A 331 7.66 8.00 -8.28
N ALA A 332 8.63 8.03 -9.21
CA ALA A 332 8.48 8.75 -10.46
C ALA A 332 7.49 8.07 -11.40
N TYR A 333 7.37 6.74 -11.34
CA TYR A 333 6.60 5.96 -12.31
C TYR A 333 5.18 5.59 -11.89
N GLY A 334 4.81 5.74 -10.62
CA GLY A 334 3.41 5.52 -10.26
C GLY A 334 3.07 5.35 -8.80
N VAL A 335 4.05 5.05 -7.94
CA VAL A 335 3.79 4.79 -6.52
C VAL A 335 3.19 6.03 -5.86
N SER A 336 2.13 5.85 -5.07
CA SER A 336 1.43 6.94 -4.39
C SER A 336 1.35 6.78 -2.88
N GLN A 337 1.58 5.58 -2.36
CA GLN A 337 1.69 5.33 -0.92
C GLN A 337 2.89 4.43 -0.64
N ILE A 338 3.62 4.71 0.44
CA ILE A 338 4.74 3.89 0.88
C ILE A 338 4.72 3.64 2.38
N SER A 339 5.22 2.48 2.78
CA SER A 339 5.52 2.24 4.20
C SER A 339 6.89 2.81 4.56
N ALA A 340 7.06 3.35 5.77
CA ALA A 340 8.34 3.92 6.22
C ALA A 340 8.60 3.54 7.68
N GLY A 341 9.87 3.46 8.09
CA GLY A 341 10.25 3.01 9.44
C GLY A 341 9.67 1.64 9.81
N SER A 342 9.46 0.76 8.84
CA SER A 342 8.63 -0.43 9.02
C SER A 342 9.32 -1.55 9.81
N ARG A 343 8.51 -2.35 10.51
CA ARG A 343 8.92 -3.61 11.14
C ARG A 343 8.01 -4.72 10.63
N THR A 344 8.59 -5.89 10.37
CA THR A 344 7.90 -7.03 9.71
C THR A 344 7.64 -8.21 10.65
N ASP A 345 7.78 -7.97 11.95
CA ASP A 345 7.62 -8.93 13.03
C ASP A 345 6.71 -8.38 14.14
N PRO A 346 5.92 -9.23 14.83
CA PRO A 346 5.11 -8.79 15.95
C PRO A 346 5.95 -8.26 17.12
N GLY A 347 5.57 -7.08 17.63
CA GLY A 347 6.34 -6.40 18.68
C GLY A 347 7.55 -5.63 18.14
N GLY A 348 7.65 -5.51 16.81
CA GLY A 348 8.80 -5.01 16.07
C GLY A 348 9.33 -3.62 16.46
N TYR A 349 8.45 -2.75 16.95
CA TYR A 349 8.76 -1.34 17.18
C TYR A 349 9.40 -1.05 18.53
N GLU A 350 9.38 -2.00 19.46
CA GLU A 350 9.98 -1.82 20.78
C GLU A 350 11.46 -2.20 20.75
N GLU A 351 12.34 -1.29 21.20
CA GLU A 351 13.76 -1.60 21.36
C GLU A 351 13.97 -2.49 22.60
N THR A 352 14.28 -3.76 22.37
CA THR A 352 14.71 -4.67 23.44
C THR A 352 16.23 -4.83 23.46
N PRO A 353 16.86 -5.16 24.60
CA PRO A 353 18.29 -5.45 24.66
C PRO A 353 18.74 -6.54 23.67
N GLN A 354 17.90 -7.57 23.44
CA GLN A 354 18.18 -8.61 22.44
C GLN A 354 18.15 -8.09 20.99
N ARG A 355 17.35 -7.06 20.67
CA ARG A 355 17.34 -6.44 19.34
C ARG A 355 18.57 -5.56 19.11
N LYS A 356 19.06 -4.86 20.15
CA LYS A 356 20.30 -4.05 20.04
C LYS A 356 21.52 -4.90 19.65
N SER A 357 21.57 -6.16 20.09
CA SER A 357 22.61 -7.11 19.70
C SER A 357 22.42 -7.78 18.32
N ALA A 358 21.21 -7.72 17.74
CA ALA A 358 20.89 -8.34 16.45
C ALA A 358 20.82 -7.33 15.28
N ALA A 359 20.94 -6.04 15.57
CA ALA A 359 20.98 -4.94 14.61
C ALA A 359 22.23 -5.07 13.72
N GLY A 360 22.07 -5.70 12.56
CA GLY A 360 23.15 -6.02 11.62
C GLY A 360 23.02 -7.38 10.93
N THR A 361 22.10 -8.23 11.38
CA THR A 361 21.78 -9.50 10.72
C THR A 361 20.56 -9.34 9.80
N HIS A 362 20.65 -9.81 8.55
CA HIS A 362 19.54 -9.80 7.61
C HIS A 362 18.38 -10.66 8.15
N GLY A 363 17.36 -10.00 8.69
CA GLY A 363 16.17 -10.60 9.26
C GLY A 363 16.18 -10.60 10.78
N ALA A 364 15.43 -9.66 11.39
CA ALA A 364 15.14 -9.73 12.82
C ALA A 364 14.45 -11.08 13.12
N ALA A 365 14.85 -11.75 14.19
CA ALA A 365 14.20 -12.97 14.64
C ALA A 365 12.68 -12.73 14.78
N GLY A 366 11.87 -13.44 13.98
CA GLY A 366 10.41 -13.27 13.98
C GLY A 366 9.81 -12.53 12.77
N ALA A 367 10.65 -11.97 11.87
CA ALA A 367 10.20 -11.25 10.68
C ALA A 367 9.52 -12.14 9.63
N GLN A 368 8.50 -11.59 8.95
CA GLN A 368 7.80 -12.28 7.86
C GLN A 368 8.69 -12.44 6.61
N PHE A 369 9.51 -11.42 6.33
CA PHE A 369 10.44 -11.33 5.20
C PHE A 369 11.55 -10.31 5.50
N ALA A 370 12.65 -10.36 4.75
CA ALA A 370 13.77 -9.43 4.84
C ALA A 370 13.42 -8.03 4.31
N LEU A 371 13.85 -6.98 5.03
CA LEU A 371 13.65 -5.59 4.61
C LEU A 371 14.72 -5.15 3.62
N GLY A 372 14.32 -4.49 2.54
CA GLY A 372 15.22 -3.77 1.63
C GLY A 372 15.47 -2.32 2.05
N ASP A 373 14.57 -1.72 2.85
CA ASP A 373 14.74 -0.37 3.38
C ASP A 373 14.47 -0.32 4.88
N THR A 374 15.53 -0.08 5.65
CA THR A 374 15.53 -0.05 7.11
C THR A 374 15.60 1.36 7.69
N ARG A 375 15.56 2.39 6.84
CA ARG A 375 15.62 3.79 7.27
C ARG A 375 14.44 4.15 8.18
N THR A 376 14.70 5.07 9.09
CA THR A 376 13.69 5.69 9.95
C THR A 376 12.66 6.47 9.14
N LEU A 377 11.53 6.79 9.76
CA LEU A 377 10.51 7.64 9.12
C LEU A 377 11.09 9.01 8.72
N GLU A 378 11.92 9.61 9.57
CA GLU A 378 12.50 10.93 9.30
C GLU A 378 13.48 10.89 8.13
N GLU A 379 14.36 9.89 8.04
CA GLU A 379 15.29 9.74 6.92
C GLU A 379 14.53 9.60 5.59
N VAL A 380 13.46 8.79 5.55
CA VAL A 380 12.62 8.66 4.35
C VAL A 380 11.95 9.99 4.01
N ILE A 381 11.45 10.73 5.00
CA ILE A 381 10.85 12.05 4.79
C ILE A 381 11.88 13.06 4.26
N SER A 382 13.07 13.06 4.84
CA SER A 382 14.18 13.92 4.46
C SER A 382 14.54 13.72 2.98
N ASP A 383 14.67 12.48 2.54
CA ASP A 383 15.00 12.16 1.14
C ASP A 383 13.86 12.51 0.19
N LEU A 384 12.59 12.30 0.59
CA LEU A 384 11.44 12.71 -0.21
C LEU A 384 11.43 14.22 -0.46
N ILE A 385 11.82 15.03 0.54
CA ILE A 385 11.91 16.49 0.38
C ILE A 385 12.98 16.85 -0.65
N ASP A 386 14.15 16.20 -0.59
CA ASP A 386 15.25 16.45 -1.53
C ASP A 386 14.89 16.08 -2.97
N ASP A 387 14.02 15.08 -3.14
CA ASP A 387 13.46 14.66 -4.43
C ASP A 387 12.24 15.49 -4.87
N GLY A 388 11.84 16.51 -4.12
CA GLY A 388 10.70 17.39 -4.43
C GLY A 388 9.32 16.75 -4.21
N TYR A 389 9.23 15.66 -3.45
CA TYR A 389 7.98 15.03 -3.06
C TYR A 389 7.45 15.59 -1.73
N VAL A 390 6.13 15.63 -1.60
CA VAL A 390 5.40 16.07 -0.39
C VAL A 390 4.98 14.83 0.41
N PRO A 391 5.65 14.52 1.54
CA PRO A 391 5.20 13.47 2.46
C PRO A 391 3.82 13.81 3.01
N SER A 392 2.93 12.82 3.10
CA SER A 392 1.57 13.07 3.57
C SER A 392 1.07 12.03 4.56
N PHE A 393 0.47 12.51 5.63
CA PHE A 393 -0.26 11.72 6.62
C PHE A 393 -1.77 11.95 6.52
N CYS A 394 -2.24 12.47 5.38
CA CYS A 394 -3.62 12.87 5.17
C CYS A 394 -4.59 11.70 5.36
N THR A 395 -5.69 12.00 6.05
CA THR A 395 -6.86 11.13 6.23
C THR A 395 -8.17 11.86 5.95
N GLY A 396 -8.10 13.00 5.25
CA GLY A 396 -9.26 13.87 5.01
C GLY A 396 -10.36 13.23 4.18
N CYS A 397 -10.04 12.35 3.22
CA CYS A 397 -11.05 11.63 2.44
C CYS A 397 -11.96 10.79 3.34
N TYR A 398 -11.34 9.95 4.16
CA TYR A 398 -12.01 9.08 5.13
C TYR A 398 -12.94 9.87 6.06
N ARG A 399 -12.46 10.99 6.62
CA ARG A 399 -13.25 11.80 7.57
C ARG A 399 -14.39 12.61 6.98
N ARG A 400 -14.38 12.77 5.67
CA ARG A 400 -15.43 13.48 4.93
C ARG A 400 -16.40 12.52 4.25
N GLY A 401 -16.27 11.21 4.51
CA GLY A 401 -17.08 10.18 3.85
C GLY A 401 -16.72 9.94 2.39
N ARG A 402 -15.59 10.49 1.90
CA ARG A 402 -15.12 10.28 0.51
C ARG A 402 -14.44 8.92 0.41
N THR A 403 -15.25 7.86 0.34
CA THR A 403 -14.83 6.45 0.22
C THR A 403 -15.59 5.79 -0.91
N GLY A 404 -15.05 4.72 -1.50
CA GLY A 404 -15.72 3.99 -2.59
C GLY A 404 -16.14 4.88 -3.77
N ALA A 405 -17.43 4.86 -4.12
CA ALA A 405 -17.99 5.65 -5.22
C ALA A 405 -17.74 7.16 -5.06
N ASP A 406 -17.99 7.73 -3.87
CA ASP A 406 -17.82 9.17 -3.61
C ASP A 406 -16.37 9.63 -3.81
N PHE A 407 -15.40 8.75 -3.50
CA PHE A 407 -13.99 9.03 -3.82
C PHE A 407 -13.74 9.03 -5.33
N MET A 408 -14.30 8.05 -6.05
CA MET A 408 -14.10 7.92 -7.50
C MET A 408 -14.76 9.05 -8.29
N ASP A 409 -15.91 9.56 -7.85
CA ASP A 409 -16.59 10.70 -8.48
C ASP A 409 -15.76 11.99 -8.42
N LEU A 410 -14.88 12.12 -7.42
CA LEU A 410 -13.91 13.21 -7.33
C LEU A 410 -12.60 12.88 -8.05
N ALA A 411 -12.15 11.63 -7.99
CA ALA A 411 -10.87 11.22 -8.57
C ALA A 411 -10.90 11.21 -10.09
N LYS A 412 -11.95 10.63 -10.70
CA LYS A 412 -12.10 10.48 -12.16
C LYS A 412 -12.00 11.80 -12.93
N PRO A 413 -12.71 12.88 -12.54
CA PRO A 413 -12.56 14.18 -13.20
C PRO A 413 -11.30 14.96 -12.78
N GLY A 414 -10.44 14.41 -11.93
CA GLY A 414 -9.22 15.09 -11.44
C GLY A 414 -9.44 16.06 -10.28
N LEU A 415 -10.69 16.28 -9.84
CA LEU A 415 -11.07 17.19 -8.77
C LEU A 415 -10.46 16.82 -7.41
N ILE A 416 -10.09 15.56 -7.22
CA ILE A 416 -9.47 15.08 -5.99
C ILE A 416 -8.15 15.80 -5.65
N ARG A 417 -7.43 16.33 -6.67
CA ARG A 417 -6.18 17.08 -6.49
C ARG A 417 -6.41 18.39 -5.71
N GLU A 418 -7.57 19.02 -5.87
CA GLU A 418 -7.93 20.27 -5.19
C GLU A 418 -7.98 20.10 -3.66
N PHE A 419 -8.27 18.89 -3.19
CA PHE A 419 -8.29 18.56 -1.77
C PHE A 419 -6.98 17.93 -1.30
N CYS A 420 -6.38 17.07 -2.13
CA CYS A 420 -5.31 16.22 -1.66
C CYS A 420 -3.97 16.93 -1.53
N LEU A 421 -3.64 17.90 -2.39
CA LEU A 421 -2.43 18.69 -2.22
C LEU A 421 -2.51 19.56 -0.95
N PRO A 422 -3.57 20.38 -0.74
CA PRO A 422 -3.68 21.17 0.49
C PRO A 422 -3.65 20.33 1.77
N ASN A 423 -4.44 19.25 1.82
CA ASN A 423 -4.43 18.34 2.96
C ASN A 423 -3.07 17.65 3.14
N GLY A 424 -2.36 17.38 2.03
CA GLY A 424 -1.00 16.85 2.04
C GLY A 424 -0.04 17.79 2.75
N LEU A 425 0.04 19.04 2.30
CA LEU A 425 0.91 20.08 2.85
C LEU A 425 0.61 20.36 4.33
N VAL A 426 -0.66 20.45 4.72
CA VAL A 426 -1.05 20.64 6.12
C VAL A 426 -0.60 19.46 6.97
N SER A 427 -0.89 18.23 6.56
CA SER A 427 -0.46 17.04 7.29
C SER A 427 1.07 16.89 7.37
N PHE A 428 1.78 17.43 6.39
CA PHE A 428 3.24 17.46 6.36
C PHE A 428 3.79 18.51 7.34
N ALA A 429 3.23 19.72 7.35
CA ALA A 429 3.56 20.76 8.31
C ALA A 429 3.39 20.27 9.75
N GLU A 430 2.31 19.53 10.04
CA GLU A 430 2.13 18.89 11.35
C GLU A 430 3.33 18.01 11.71
N TYR A 431 3.80 17.17 10.78
CA TYR A 431 4.96 16.32 11.02
C TYR A 431 6.21 17.14 11.31
N LEU A 432 6.46 18.17 10.50
CA LEU A 432 7.65 19.00 10.61
C LEU A 432 7.73 19.71 11.97
N TYR A 433 6.62 20.28 12.45
CA TYR A 433 6.59 20.95 13.76
C TYR A 433 6.65 20.00 14.94
N ASP A 434 6.06 18.81 14.82
CA ASP A 434 5.90 17.89 15.94
C ASP A 434 7.08 16.90 16.12
N TYR A 435 7.73 16.50 15.02
CA TYR A 435 8.63 15.33 15.03
C TYR A 435 9.97 15.56 14.33
N ALA A 436 10.02 16.45 13.33
CA ALA A 436 11.23 16.60 12.53
C ALA A 436 12.34 17.35 13.28
N SER A 437 13.59 16.92 13.05
CA SER A 437 14.79 17.67 13.41
C SER A 437 14.80 19.05 12.75
N PHE A 438 15.66 19.94 13.26
CA PHE A 438 15.80 21.30 12.73
C PHE A 438 16.04 21.32 11.21
N HIS A 439 16.98 20.51 10.71
CA HIS A 439 17.35 20.52 9.29
C HIS A 439 16.22 20.01 8.40
N THR A 440 15.59 18.88 8.75
CA THR A 440 14.43 18.34 8.02
C THR A 440 13.27 19.32 8.03
N ARG A 441 13.04 20.00 9.17
CA ARG A 441 12.02 21.05 9.31
C ARG A 441 12.26 22.22 8.37
N GLU A 442 13.48 22.75 8.34
CA GLU A 442 13.84 23.90 7.52
C GLU A 442 13.57 23.64 6.03
N LYS A 443 14.13 22.55 5.47
CA LYS A 443 13.91 22.22 4.06
C LYS A 443 12.48 21.81 3.75
N GLY A 444 11.80 21.15 4.69
CA GLY A 444 10.40 20.77 4.52
C GLY A 444 9.46 21.98 4.48
N LEU A 445 9.70 23.00 5.29
CA LEU A 445 8.94 24.25 5.26
C LEU A 445 9.19 25.05 3.98
N ALA A 446 10.43 25.07 3.49
CA ALA A 446 10.75 25.67 2.18
C ALA A 446 10.01 24.98 1.03
N LEU A 447 9.96 23.64 1.02
CA LEU A 447 9.16 22.89 0.04
C LEU A 447 7.67 23.19 0.16
N ILE A 448 7.12 23.35 1.37
CA ILE A 448 5.71 23.75 1.56
C ILE A 448 5.45 25.13 0.97
N GLU A 449 6.37 26.08 1.11
CA GLU A 449 6.26 27.41 0.51
C GLU A 449 6.21 27.34 -1.02
N GLU A 450 7.12 26.56 -1.64
CA GLU A 450 7.14 26.32 -3.07
C GLU A 450 5.83 25.68 -3.57
N MET A 451 5.38 24.61 -2.91
CA MET A 451 4.23 23.81 -3.35
C MET A 451 2.87 24.50 -3.11
N GLN A 452 2.80 25.59 -2.34
CA GLN A 452 1.56 26.35 -2.19
C GLN A 452 1.08 26.94 -3.52
N GLY A 453 2.00 27.30 -4.43
CA GLY A 453 1.68 27.83 -5.75
C GLY A 453 0.91 26.83 -6.64
N GLU A 454 1.11 25.53 -6.42
CA GLU A 454 0.47 24.43 -7.17
C GLU A 454 -0.99 24.16 -6.76
N ALA A 455 -1.47 24.78 -5.68
CA ALA A 455 -2.86 24.66 -5.24
C ALA A 455 -3.78 25.62 -6.02
N THR A 456 -5.06 25.25 -6.15
CA THR A 456 -6.09 26.14 -6.71
C THR A 456 -6.26 27.41 -5.84
N PRO A 457 -6.84 28.50 -6.36
CA PRO A 457 -7.06 29.72 -5.57
C PRO A 457 -7.81 29.47 -4.24
N GLN A 458 -8.79 28.57 -4.24
CA GLN A 458 -9.51 28.14 -3.04
C GLN A 458 -8.61 27.33 -2.10
N GLY A 459 -7.82 26.40 -2.64
CA GLY A 459 -6.82 25.64 -1.87
C GLY A 459 -5.76 26.54 -1.22
N GLN A 460 -5.28 27.56 -1.92
CA GLN A 460 -4.34 28.55 -1.40
C GLN A 460 -4.95 29.37 -0.26
N GLN A 461 -6.24 29.76 -0.38
CA GLN A 461 -6.94 30.46 0.69
C GLN A 461 -7.04 29.61 1.95
N TYR A 462 -7.40 28.33 1.81
CA TYR A 462 -7.40 27.38 2.91
C TYR A 462 -5.99 27.21 3.51
N LEU A 463 -4.96 27.04 2.68
CA LEU A 463 -3.59 26.81 3.12
C LEU A 463 -3.05 27.96 4.00
N ARG A 464 -3.33 29.22 3.65
CA ARG A 464 -2.90 30.38 4.45
C ARG A 464 -3.38 30.29 5.90
N ASP A 465 -4.65 29.97 6.11
CA ASP A 465 -5.24 29.82 7.45
C ASP A 465 -4.77 28.53 8.13
N ALA A 466 -4.82 27.40 7.42
CA ALA A 466 -4.51 26.10 7.98
C ALA A 466 -3.04 25.95 8.38
N LEU A 467 -2.09 26.44 7.57
CA LEU A 467 -0.66 26.39 7.90
C LEU A 467 -0.33 27.31 9.07
N SER A 468 -0.91 28.52 9.13
CA SER A 468 -0.76 29.44 10.27
C SER A 468 -1.27 28.82 11.58
N LYS A 469 -2.48 28.24 11.55
CA LYS A 469 -3.04 27.50 12.70
C LYS A 469 -2.18 26.28 13.07
N THR A 470 -1.60 25.60 12.08
CA THR A 470 -0.71 24.46 12.31
C THR A 470 0.58 24.90 13.01
N ALA A 471 1.20 25.99 12.58
CA ALA A 471 2.35 26.57 13.27
C ALA A 471 2.00 26.98 14.71
N ALA A 472 0.77 27.47 14.94
CA ALA A 472 0.25 27.83 16.25
C ALA A 472 -0.20 26.64 17.12
N GLY A 473 -0.04 25.39 16.66
CA GLY A 473 -0.32 24.20 17.47
C GLY A 473 -1.63 23.48 17.20
N VAL A 474 -2.49 24.01 16.33
CA VAL A 474 -3.72 23.35 15.90
C VAL A 474 -3.37 22.19 14.99
N ARG A 475 -4.12 21.10 15.08
CA ARG A 475 -3.83 19.87 14.33
C ARG A 475 -5.11 19.29 13.78
N ASP A 476 -4.91 18.35 12.88
CA ASP A 476 -5.97 17.60 12.22
C ASP A 476 -6.89 18.46 11.37
N LEU A 477 -6.32 19.46 10.69
CA LEU A 477 -7.03 20.31 9.75
C LEU A 477 -7.10 19.63 8.38
N TYR A 478 -8.28 19.61 7.77
CA TYR A 478 -8.49 19.06 6.42
C TYR A 478 -9.70 19.70 5.72
N LEU A 479 -9.66 19.71 4.40
CA LEU A 479 -10.76 20.06 3.49
C LEU A 479 -11.66 18.86 3.19
#